data_AF-A0A2V6QZP3-F1
#
_entry.id   AF-A0A2V6QZP3-F1
#
_cell.length_a   1.000
_cell.length_b   1.000
_cell.length_c   1.000
_cell.angle_alpha   90.00
_cell.angle_beta   90.00
_cell.angle_gamma   90.00
#
_symmetry.space_group_name_H-M   'P 1'
#
loop_
_entity.id
_entity.type
_entity.pdbx_description
1 polymer ?
#
loop_
_entity_poly.entity_id
_entity_poly.type
_entity_poly.pdbx_seq_one_letter_code
_entity_poly.pdbx_strand_id
1 'polypeptide(L)'
;NAVHAENRLVLVNGTHRAYSLRSMGVTHAPCIIQHVSTRDELQAAATSDLKANPDLYLRHPRPSMFRDYFNPKLSTIVPVPRRLRQVTVKFTVDASDLPAM
;
A
#
# COMPACT_ATOMS: atom_id res chain seq x y z
N ASN A 1 2.91 -6.73 1.96
CA ASN A 1 2.89 -7.80 0.93
C ASN A 1 3.71 -7.29 -0.24
N ALA A 2 4.30 -8.21 -0.98
CA ALA A 2 5.10 -7.90 -2.14
C ALA A 2 4.71 -8.84 -3.28
N VAL A 3 4.99 -8.40 -4.50
CA VAL A 3 4.92 -9.23 -5.69
C VAL A 3 6.33 -9.44 -6.19
N HIS A 4 6.68 -10.70 -6.45
CA HIS A 4 7.90 -11.09 -7.13
C HIS A 4 7.57 -11.34 -8.60
N ALA A 5 8.03 -10.46 -9.47
CA ALA A 5 7.81 -10.53 -10.90
C ALA A 5 9.15 -10.36 -11.63
N GLU A 6 9.38 -11.21 -12.64
CA GLU A 6 10.68 -11.30 -13.32
C GLU A 6 11.80 -11.48 -12.27
N ASN A 7 12.73 -10.53 -12.16
CA ASN A 7 13.84 -10.58 -11.21
C ASN A 7 13.72 -9.53 -10.09
N ARG A 8 12.52 -9.01 -9.82
CA ARG A 8 12.33 -7.93 -8.83
C ARG A 8 11.19 -8.23 -7.86
N LEU A 9 11.41 -7.73 -6.64
CA LEU A 9 10.43 -7.72 -5.58
C LEU A 9 9.89 -6.30 -5.41
N VAL A 10 8.58 -6.12 -5.63
CA VAL A 10 7.92 -4.82 -5.49
C VAL A 10 6.93 -4.86 -4.32
N LEU A 11 7.06 -3.90 -3.40
CA LEU A 11 6.11 -3.75 -2.30
C LEU A 11 4.78 -3.21 -2.83
N VAL A 12 3.71 -3.99 -2.65
CA VAL A 12 2.34 -3.60 -3.05
C VAL A 12 1.64 -2.84 -1.92
N ASN A 13 1.88 -3.25 -0.68
CA ASN A 13 1.40 -2.59 0.52
C ASN A 13 2.39 -2.84 1.66
N GLY A 14 2.36 -1.96 2.65
CA GLY A 14 3.17 -2.04 3.85
C GLY A 14 4.36 -1.09 3.84
N THR A 15 4.49 -0.20 2.85
CA THR A 15 5.59 0.78 2.77
C THR A 15 5.76 1.57 4.08
N HIS A 16 4.67 2.08 4.66
CA HIS A 16 4.71 2.80 5.95
C HIS A 16 5.15 1.91 7.12
N ARG A 17 4.70 0.65 7.15
CA ARG A 17 5.06 -0.33 8.19
C ARG A 17 6.53 -0.70 8.07
N ALA A 18 6.98 -1.03 6.86
CA ALA A 18 8.38 -1.29 6.56
C ALA A 18 9.24 -0.07 6.90
N TYR A 19 8.76 1.15 6.64
CA TYR A 19 9.51 2.38 6.92
C TYR A 19 9.70 2.57 8.42
N SER A 20 8.61 2.43 9.17
CA SER A 20 8.63 2.54 10.64
C SER A 20 9.53 1.47 11.27
N LEU A 21 9.43 0.22 10.81
CA LEU A 21 10.30 -0.86 11.28
C LEU A 21 11.77 -0.55 10.99
N ARG A 22 12.07 -0.15 9.76
CA ARG A 22 13.45 0.15 9.35
C ARG A 22 14.02 1.39 10.05
N SER A 23 13.21 2.41 10.33
CA SER A 23 13.64 3.59 11.10
C SER A 23 13.97 3.24 12.56
N MET A 24 13.34 2.20 13.11
CA MET A 24 13.67 1.63 14.43
C MET A 24 14.87 0.66 14.39
N GLY A 25 15.56 0.52 13.26
CA GLY A 25 16.72 -0.37 13.09
C GLY A 25 16.38 -1.82 12.75
N VAL A 26 15.10 -2.17 12.59
CA VAL A 26 14.70 -3.52 12.19
C VAL A 26 15.10 -3.76 10.72
N THR A 27 15.85 -4.84 10.48
CA THR A 27 16.39 -5.17 9.16
C THR A 27 15.53 -6.14 8.37
N HIS A 28 14.69 -6.92 9.05
CA HIS A 28 13.85 -7.97 8.46
C HIS A 28 12.43 -7.91 9.03
N ALA A 29 11.45 -8.16 8.18
CA ALA A 29 10.04 -8.22 8.58
C ALA A 29 9.34 -9.35 7.81
N PRO A 30 8.37 -10.04 8.43
CA PRO A 30 7.56 -11.02 7.72
C PRO A 30 6.79 -10.33 6.58
N CYS A 31 6.87 -10.93 5.39
CA CYS A 31 6.20 -10.42 4.20
C CYS A 31 5.63 -11.58 3.38
N ILE A 32 4.34 -11.48 3.05
CA ILE A 32 3.73 -12.37 2.07
C ILE A 32 4.21 -11.95 0.68
N ILE A 33 4.85 -12.89 -0.03
CA ILE A 33 5.36 -12.71 -1.38
C ILE A 33 4.46 -13.50 -2.34
N GLN A 34 3.89 -12.80 -3.31
CA GLN A 34 3.15 -13.41 -4.41
C GLN A 34 4.08 -13.53 -5.61
N HIS A 35 4.35 -14.76 -6.04
CA HIS A 35 5.14 -15.01 -7.23
C HIS A 35 4.22 -14.98 -8.44
N VAL A 36 4.57 -14.15 -9.43
CA VAL A 36 3.85 -14.07 -10.71
C VAL A 36 4.83 -14.32 -11.84
N SER A 37 4.40 -15.11 -12.81
CA SER A 37 5.19 -15.53 -13.97
C SER A 37 4.82 -14.75 -15.23
N THR A 38 3.61 -14.20 -15.28
CA THR A 38 3.09 -13.50 -16.46
C THR A 38 2.68 -12.06 -16.16
N ARG A 39 2.56 -11.25 -17.22
CA ARG A 39 2.07 -9.88 -17.11
C ARG A 39 0.60 -9.82 -16.72
N ASP A 40 -0.20 -10.81 -17.12
CA ASP A 40 -1.62 -10.87 -16.76
C ASP A 40 -1.79 -11.18 -15.25
N GLU A 41 -0.99 -12.09 -14.70
CA GLU A 41 -0.94 -12.33 -13.26
C GLU A 41 -0.47 -11.09 -12.49
N LEU A 42 0.51 -10.37 -13.04
CA LEU A 42 0.95 -9.08 -12.49
C LEU A 42 -0.22 -8.07 -12.46
N GLN A 43 -1.07 -8.02 -13.49
CA GLN A 43 -2.24 -7.16 -13.51
C GLN A 43 -3.26 -7.49 -12.41
N ALA A 44 -3.33 -8.73 -11.94
CA ALA A 44 -4.19 -9.10 -10.82
C ALA A 44 -3.59 -8.68 -9.45
N ALA A 45 -2.27 -8.84 -9.28
CA ALA A 45 -1.61 -8.70 -7.98
C ALA A 45 -1.01 -7.31 -7.68
N ALA A 46 -0.75 -6.50 -8.72
CA ALA A 46 -0.03 -5.23 -8.60
C ALA A 46 -0.88 -4.05 -8.07
N THR A 47 -0.21 -2.99 -7.62
CA THR A 47 -0.83 -1.67 -7.40
C THR A 47 -1.18 -1.00 -8.73
N SER A 48 -2.12 -0.05 -8.72
CA SER A 48 -2.51 0.70 -9.93
C SER A 48 -1.33 1.31 -10.68
N ASP A 49 -0.34 1.86 -9.96
CA ASP A 49 0.82 2.48 -10.60
C ASP A 49 1.78 1.46 -11.21
N LEU A 50 2.00 0.32 -10.55
CA LEU A 50 2.79 -0.78 -11.10
C LEU A 50 2.11 -1.39 -12.34
N LYS A 51 0.77 -1.42 -12.39
CA LYS A 51 -0.01 -1.85 -13.56
C LYS A 51 0.14 -0.91 -14.74
N ALA A 52 0.11 0.39 -14.48
CA ALA A 52 0.21 1.44 -15.50
C ALA A 52 1.61 1.54 -16.10
N ASN A 53 2.65 1.43 -15.26
CA ASN A 53 4.05 1.65 -15.67
C ASN A 53 4.96 0.48 -15.27
N PRO A 54 4.68 -0.76 -15.70
CA PRO A 54 5.37 -1.94 -15.20
C PRO A 54 6.89 -1.92 -15.44
N ASP A 55 7.33 -1.45 -16.59
CA ASP A 55 8.74 -1.48 -16.97
C ASP A 55 9.58 -0.43 -16.23
N LEU A 56 8.95 0.64 -15.73
CA LEU A 56 9.60 1.60 -14.83
C LEU A 56 10.05 0.92 -13.52
N TYR A 57 9.25 -0.02 -13.03
CA TYR A 57 9.54 -0.75 -11.79
C TYR A 57 10.41 -1.97 -12.04
N LEU A 58 10.18 -2.71 -13.12
CA LEU A 58 10.75 -4.03 -13.33
C LEU A 58 12.05 -4.01 -14.15
N ARG A 59 12.20 -3.07 -15.08
CA ARG A 59 13.34 -3.05 -16.03
C ARG A 59 14.22 -1.82 -15.90
N HIS A 60 13.68 -0.68 -15.47
CA HIS A 60 14.48 0.55 -15.32
C HIS A 60 15.73 0.29 -14.46
N PRO A 61 16.93 0.75 -14.86
CA PRO A 61 18.19 0.42 -14.16
C PRO A 61 18.21 0.93 -12.72
N ARG A 62 17.47 2.00 -12.43
CA ARG A 62 17.31 2.57 -11.09
C ARG A 62 15.84 2.94 -10.84
N PRO A 63 14.96 1.98 -10.49
CA PRO A 63 13.60 2.32 -10.10
C PRO A 63 13.62 3.07 -8.76
N SER A 64 12.48 3.61 -8.32
CA SER A 64 12.34 4.10 -6.94
C SER A 64 12.56 2.94 -5.97
N MET A 65 13.58 3.05 -5.13
CA MET A 65 13.94 2.00 -4.19
C MET A 65 13.49 2.37 -2.78
N PHE A 66 13.08 1.38 -2.00
CA PHE A 66 12.66 1.59 -0.62
C PHE A 66 13.76 2.26 0.25
N ARG A 67 15.03 1.99 -0.05
CA ARG A 67 16.17 2.64 0.63
C ARG A 67 16.24 4.15 0.41
N ASP A 68 15.63 4.66 -0.66
CA ASP A 68 15.69 6.08 -1.01
C ASP A 68 14.95 6.95 0.02
N TYR A 69 13.95 6.39 0.72
CA TYR A 69 13.26 7.06 1.84
C TYR A 69 14.19 7.43 3.02
N PHE A 70 15.35 6.78 3.12
CA PHE A 70 16.33 7.01 4.19
C PHE A 70 17.52 7.86 3.73
N ASN A 71 17.50 8.33 2.47
CA ASN A 71 18.48 9.27 1.98
C ASN A 71 17.93 10.70 2.08
N PRO A 72 18.48 11.54 2.97
CA PRO A 72 17.96 12.90 3.17
C PRO A 72 18.08 13.79 1.93
N LYS A 73 18.91 13.41 0.94
CA LYS A 73 19.00 14.12 -0.36
C LYS A 73 17.87 13.75 -1.33
N LEU A 74 17.15 12.66 -1.08
CA LEU A 74 16.08 12.14 -1.93
C LEU A 74 14.70 12.18 -1.26
N SER A 75 14.63 12.55 0.02
CA SER A 75 13.40 12.57 0.81
C SER A 75 13.14 13.96 1.39
N THR A 76 11.87 14.38 1.39
CA THR A 76 11.41 15.58 2.10
C THR A 76 10.38 15.17 3.16
N ILE A 77 10.54 15.68 4.38
CA ILE A 77 9.56 15.50 5.44
C ILE A 77 8.48 16.56 5.31
N VAL A 78 7.25 16.13 5.05
CA VAL A 78 6.09 17.01 4.98
C VAL A 78 5.33 16.91 6.30
N PRO A 79 5.29 17.97 7.13
CA PRO A 79 4.52 17.96 8.37
C PRO A 79 3.03 17.96 8.04
N VAL A 80 2.29 16.96 8.56
CA VAL A 80 0.84 16.86 8.38
C VAL A 80 0.14 17.22 9.69
N PRO A 81 -0.76 18.22 9.72
CA PRO A 81 -1.48 18.58 10.94
C PRO A 81 -2.44 17.46 11.36
N ARG A 82 -2.58 17.27 12.67
CA ARG A 82 -3.53 16.28 13.23
C ARG A 82 -4.96 16.68 12.86
N ARG A 83 -5.71 15.77 12.28
CA ARG A 83 -7.13 15.97 11.92
C ARG A 83 -8.03 15.31 12.95
N LEU A 84 -8.98 16.06 13.51
CA LEU A 84 -10.11 15.50 14.27
C LEU A 84 -11.19 15.07 13.27
N ARG A 85 -11.45 13.75 13.17
CA ARG A 85 -12.55 13.23 12.34
C ARG A 85 -13.78 13.04 13.22
N GLN A 86 -14.79 13.88 13.04
CA GLN A 86 -16.12 13.68 13.63
C GLN A 86 -17.03 12.98 12.63
N VAL A 87 -17.70 11.91 13.05
CA VAL A 87 -18.73 11.22 12.27
C VAL A 87 -20.03 11.35 13.03
N THR A 88 -21.00 12.07 12.46
CA THR A 88 -22.34 12.21 13.04
C THR A 88 -23.29 11.30 12.27
N VAL A 89 -23.87 10.32 12.95
CA VAL A 89 -24.87 9.40 12.39
C VAL A 89 -26.25 9.88 12.81
N LYS A 90 -27.16 10.07 11.84
CA LYS A 90 -28.58 10.30 12.07
C LYS A 90 -29.34 9.12 11.49
N PHE A 91 -30.24 8.53 12.27
CA PHE A 91 -31.15 7.50 11.80
C PHE A 91 -32.58 7.87 12.18
N THR A 92 -33.51 7.52 11.31
CA THR A 92 -34.95 7.68 11.49
C THR A 92 -35.55 6.29 11.57
N VAL A 93 -36.40 6.05 12.56
CA VAL A 93 -37.09 4.77 12.74
C VAL A 93 -38.58 5.05 12.60
N ASP A 94 -39.18 4.46 11.56
CA ASP A 94 -40.62 4.42 11.40
C ASP A 94 -41.10 3.03 11.85
N ALA A 95 -41.99 3.01 12.85
CA ALA A 95 -42.63 1.82 13.36
C ALA A 95 -44.15 1.99 13.26
N SER A 96 -44.84 0.97 12.74
CA SER A 96 -46.29 0.91 12.70
C SER A 96 -46.77 -0.43 13.24
N ASP A 97 -47.66 -0.37 14.23
CA ASP A 97 -48.33 -1.55 14.77
C ASP A 97 -49.59 -1.81 13.95
N LEU A 98 -49.71 -3.04 13.44
CA LEU A 98 -50.91 -3.52 12.77
C LEU A 98 -51.61 -4.57 13.65
N PRO A 99 -52.95 -4.54 13.75
CA PRO A 99 -53.68 -5.54 14.51
C PRO A 99 -53.50 -6.93 13.89
N ALA A 100 -53.27 -7.94 14.74
CA ALA A 100 -53.22 -9.33 14.32
C ALA A 100 -54.62 -9.80 13.90
N MET A 101 -54.74 -10.32 12.68
CA MET A 101 -55.96 -10.94 12.15
C MET A 101 -55.96 -12.43 12.43
#